data_AF-A0A6N9J1X1-F1
#
_entry.id   AF-A0A6N9J1X1-F1
#
_cell.length_a   1.000
_cell.length_b   1.000
_cell.length_c   1.000
_cell.angle_alpha   90.00
_cell.angle_beta   90.00
_cell.angle_gamma   90.00
#
_symmetry.space_group_name_H-M   'P 1'
#
loop_
_entity.id
_entity.type
_entity.pdbx_description
1 polymer ?
#
loop_
_entity_poly.entity_id
_entity_poly.type
_entity_poly.pdbx_seq_one_letter_code
_entity_poly.pdbx_strand_id
1 'polypeptide(L)'
;MLNKFSLKFALMFISILSLGCGQGDEVAIKPELVVAVDATFVPMTFLNDKGELDGFEVDLVDKVVRNAGYEYELVNVEWGGLFGGLITKKFDLVISSITILEERKKRMAFSIPYLQSGVAVLVRKDLDNINSLEQLAKTRAVVGAQINTTSHYFIQKFAGLNIKTYEKFGLAAIDMANKGINGVVGDSVQVNYYFNENEELEKNARFLGSRMTSEYYGMVLRKNDLELKQKIDESLAELINDGTVMGLHTKWGLGKFSVVPAPMHESGS
;
A
#
# COMPACT_ATOMS: atom_id res chain seq x y z
N MET A 1 -0.40 78.41 25.95
CA MET A 1 0.87 79.00 25.45
C MET A 1 1.39 78.11 24.34
N LEU A 2 1.64 78.71 23.16
CA LEU A 2 2.50 78.33 22.02
C LEU A 2 2.68 76.82 21.69
N ASN A 3 2.56 76.35 20.45
CA ASN A 3 3.01 76.99 19.23
C ASN A 3 2.41 76.36 17.95
N LYS A 4 2.26 77.21 16.93
CA LYS A 4 1.80 76.93 15.57
C LYS A 4 2.86 76.14 14.79
N PHE A 5 2.46 75.24 13.90
CA PHE A 5 3.09 75.12 12.59
C PHE A 5 2.08 74.64 11.55
N SER A 6 1.83 75.51 10.58
CA SER A 6 1.05 75.25 9.37
C SER A 6 2.01 74.84 8.27
N LEU A 7 1.69 73.81 7.49
CA LEU A 7 2.19 73.72 6.12
C LEU A 7 1.18 73.00 5.23
N LYS A 8 0.61 73.78 4.30
CA LYS A 8 -0.22 73.32 3.18
C LYS A 8 0.72 73.05 2.00
N PHE A 9 0.58 71.91 1.34
CA PHE A 9 0.91 71.66 -0.09
C PHE A 9 0.13 70.39 -0.48
N ALA A 10 -1.01 70.48 -1.18
CA ALA A 10 -1.18 70.61 -2.63
C ALA A 10 -0.71 69.37 -3.41
N LEU A 11 -1.69 68.76 -4.11
CA LEU A 11 -1.69 67.53 -4.90
C LEU A 11 -0.52 67.34 -5.89
N MET A 12 -0.11 66.08 -6.09
CA MET A 12 0.16 65.57 -7.44
C MET A 12 -0.24 64.08 -7.55
N PHE A 13 -1.26 63.83 -8.37
CA PHE A 13 -1.71 62.52 -8.83
C PHE A 13 -0.69 62.01 -9.86
N ILE A 14 -0.06 60.85 -9.63
CA ILE A 14 0.53 60.04 -10.71
C ILE A 14 0.05 58.60 -10.52
N SER A 15 -1.04 58.31 -11.21
CA SER A 15 -1.49 56.98 -11.58
C SER A 15 -0.50 56.36 -12.56
N ILE A 16 0.22 55.31 -12.15
CA ILE A 16 0.87 54.36 -13.06
C ILE A 16 0.07 53.06 -12.99
N LEU A 17 -0.85 52.95 -13.93
CA LEU A 17 -1.39 51.68 -14.40
C LEU A 17 -0.28 50.97 -15.18
N SER A 18 0.37 49.99 -14.57
CA SER A 18 1.10 48.97 -15.32
C SER A 18 0.19 47.76 -15.47
N LEU A 19 -0.58 47.76 -16.56
CA LEU A 19 -1.12 46.56 -17.19
C LEU A 19 0.07 45.70 -17.66
N GLY A 20 0.55 44.85 -16.75
CA GLY A 20 1.40 43.72 -17.11
C GLY A 20 0.50 42.50 -17.29
N CYS A 21 0.05 42.25 -18.52
CA CYS A 21 -0.38 40.92 -18.93
C CYS A 21 0.84 39.99 -18.90
N GLY A 22 1.20 39.52 -17.71
CA GLY A 22 2.03 38.36 -17.52
C GLY A 22 1.10 37.16 -17.49
N GLN A 23 0.94 36.51 -18.62
CA GLN A 23 0.42 35.16 -18.72
C GLN A 23 1.50 34.23 -18.13
N GLY A 24 1.66 34.30 -16.82
CA GLY A 24 2.30 33.23 -16.09
C GLY A 24 1.29 32.10 -16.11
N ASP A 25 1.68 30.97 -16.66
CA ASP A 25 1.05 29.71 -16.29
C ASP A 25 1.12 29.66 -14.76
N GLU A 26 0.03 30.00 -14.10
CA GLU A 26 -0.18 29.63 -12.71
C GLU A 26 -0.11 28.11 -12.76
N VAL A 27 1.05 27.56 -12.39
CA VAL A 27 1.18 26.14 -12.11
C VAL A 27 0.20 25.93 -10.98
N ALA A 28 -1.02 25.53 -11.33
CA ALA A 28 -2.06 25.20 -10.39
C ALA A 28 -1.52 24.01 -9.60
N ILE A 29 -0.87 24.30 -8.47
CA ILE A 29 -0.51 23.28 -7.50
C ILE A 29 -1.84 22.67 -7.09
N LYS A 30 -2.08 21.46 -7.60
CA LYS A 30 -3.29 20.71 -7.30
C LYS A 30 -3.35 20.47 -5.78
N PRO A 31 -4.55 20.35 -5.19
CA PRO A 31 -4.70 20.15 -3.76
C PRO A 31 -3.84 18.98 -3.27
N GLU A 32 -3.20 19.19 -2.12
CA GLU A 32 -2.41 18.18 -1.41
C GLU A 32 -3.28 16.96 -1.11
N LEU A 33 -2.89 15.80 -1.62
CA LEU A 33 -3.58 14.55 -1.35
C LEU A 33 -3.12 13.99 0.00
N VAL A 34 -4.07 13.57 0.83
CA VAL A 34 -3.73 12.78 2.02
C VAL A 34 -3.71 11.32 1.61
N VAL A 35 -2.56 10.66 1.72
CA VAL A 35 -2.39 9.25 1.34
C VAL A 35 -2.18 8.40 2.59
N ALA A 36 -3.06 7.42 2.81
CA ALA A 36 -2.97 6.54 3.97
C ALA A 36 -2.24 5.23 3.64
N VAL A 37 -1.42 4.80 4.60
CA VAL A 37 -0.70 3.53 4.57
C VAL A 37 -0.79 2.82 5.92
N ASP A 38 -0.78 1.49 5.94
CA ASP A 38 -0.50 0.71 7.15
C ASP A 38 0.99 0.35 7.18
N ALA A 39 1.75 0.96 8.08
CA ALA A 39 3.21 0.82 8.13
C ALA A 39 3.68 -0.44 8.87
N THR A 40 3.04 -1.59 8.65
CA THR A 40 3.36 -2.85 9.33
C THR A 40 3.79 -3.98 8.38
N PHE A 41 3.96 -3.67 7.09
CA PHE A 41 4.30 -4.63 6.05
C PHE A 41 5.68 -4.33 5.47
N VAL A 42 6.73 -4.87 6.07
CA VAL A 42 8.09 -4.84 5.49
C VAL A 42 8.19 -5.83 4.31
N PRO A 43 8.84 -5.46 3.18
CA PRO A 43 9.44 -4.17 2.83
C PRO A 43 8.52 -3.23 2.00
N MET A 44 7.21 -3.44 2.05
CA MET A 44 6.22 -2.70 1.26
C MET A 44 5.95 -1.31 1.83
N THR A 45 5.50 -1.24 3.08
CA THR A 45 5.27 -0.02 3.86
C THR A 45 5.58 -0.30 5.33
N PHE A 46 6.54 0.44 5.89
CA PHE A 46 6.97 0.25 7.27
C PHE A 46 7.55 1.54 7.86
N LEU A 47 7.77 1.55 9.18
CA LEU A 47 8.55 2.59 9.84
C LEU A 47 10.01 2.12 9.92
N ASN A 48 10.93 2.91 9.38
CA ASN A 48 12.37 2.65 9.49
C ASN A 48 12.89 2.95 10.91
N ASP A 49 14.18 2.74 11.14
CA ASP A 49 14.81 2.95 12.46
C ASP A 49 14.74 4.40 12.98
N LYS A 50 14.44 5.36 12.10
CA LYS A 50 14.23 6.78 12.46
C LYS A 50 12.77 7.08 12.78
N GLY A 51 11.87 6.12 12.64
CA GLY A 51 10.43 6.30 12.79
C GLY A 51 9.77 6.99 11.59
N GLU A 52 10.44 7.01 10.43
CA GLU A 52 9.92 7.59 9.18
C GLU A 52 9.27 6.49 8.33
N LEU A 53 8.23 6.85 7.56
CA LEU A 53 7.61 5.95 6.59
C LEU A 53 8.61 5.61 5.48
N ASP A 54 8.76 4.33 5.19
CA ASP A 54 9.69 3.80 4.21
C ASP A 54 9.14 2.53 3.54
N GLY A 55 9.74 2.13 2.43
CA GLY A 55 9.37 0.92 1.69
C GLY A 55 9.02 1.14 0.22
N PHE A 56 8.80 0.03 -0.48
CA PHE A 56 8.47 0.01 -1.90
C PHE A 56 7.26 0.88 -2.26
N GLU A 57 6.20 0.81 -1.47
CA GLU A 57 4.96 1.55 -1.74
C GLU A 57 5.08 3.03 -1.35
N VAL A 58 5.98 3.37 -0.42
CA VAL A 58 6.32 4.78 -0.09
C VAL A 58 7.09 5.43 -1.24
N ASP A 59 8.07 4.72 -1.82
CA ASP A 59 8.74 5.21 -3.02
C ASP A 59 7.78 5.27 -4.23
N LEU A 60 6.92 4.25 -4.38
CA LEU A 60 6.00 4.16 -5.51
C LEU A 60 4.96 5.30 -5.48
N VAL A 61 4.39 5.57 -4.30
CA VAL A 61 3.40 6.64 -4.17
C VAL A 61 4.01 8.01 -4.43
N ASP A 62 5.26 8.25 -4.02
CA ASP A 62 5.99 9.48 -4.36
C ASP A 62 6.07 9.68 -5.87
N LYS A 63 6.50 8.65 -6.60
CA LYS A 63 6.62 8.72 -8.06
C LYS A 63 5.27 8.92 -8.73
N VAL A 64 4.27 8.15 -8.33
CA VAL A 64 2.96 8.16 -8.99
C VAL A 64 2.21 9.45 -8.73
N VAL A 65 2.17 9.93 -7.48
CA VAL A 65 1.39 11.10 -7.13
C VAL A 65 2.02 12.38 -7.69
N ARG A 66 3.34 12.50 -7.63
CA ARG A 66 4.06 13.63 -8.24
C ARG A 66 3.96 13.63 -9.76
N ASN A 67 4.09 12.48 -10.43
CA ASN A 67 3.92 12.38 -11.88
C ASN A 67 2.47 12.68 -12.32
N ALA A 68 1.47 12.36 -11.48
CA ALA A 68 0.08 12.79 -11.68
C ALA A 68 -0.17 14.30 -11.46
N GLY A 69 0.86 15.05 -11.03
CA GLY A 69 0.84 16.49 -10.83
C GLY A 69 0.19 16.94 -9.52
N TYR A 70 0.28 16.12 -8.47
CA TYR A 70 -0.21 16.44 -7.12
C TYR A 70 0.94 16.49 -6.12
N GLU A 71 0.80 17.36 -5.10
CA GLU A 71 1.54 17.20 -3.85
C GLU A 71 0.78 16.26 -2.91
N TYR A 72 1.45 15.72 -1.91
CA TYR A 72 0.83 14.80 -0.96
C TYR A 72 1.52 14.78 0.40
N GLU A 73 0.76 14.35 1.40
CA GLU A 73 1.26 13.91 2.71
C GLU A 73 0.93 12.43 2.94
N LEU A 74 1.79 11.74 3.68
CA LEU A 74 1.54 10.36 4.10
C LEU A 74 1.08 10.30 5.55
N VAL A 75 0.05 9.49 5.80
CA VAL A 75 -0.45 9.21 7.14
C VAL A 75 -0.41 7.71 7.42
N ASN A 76 0.17 7.34 8.56
CA ASN A 76 0.15 5.96 9.03
C ASN A 76 -1.19 5.67 9.73
N VAL A 77 -1.91 4.67 9.26
CA VAL A 77 -3.24 4.27 9.74
C VAL A 77 -3.27 2.75 9.85
N GLU A 78 -3.69 2.25 11.01
CA GLU A 78 -3.87 0.82 11.24
C GLU A 78 -4.83 0.21 10.20
N TRP A 79 -4.50 -0.99 9.70
CA TRP A 79 -5.22 -1.72 8.65
C TRP A 79 -6.76 -1.64 8.73
N GLY A 80 -7.32 -1.88 9.92
CA GLY A 80 -8.78 -1.87 10.14
C GLY A 80 -9.45 -0.51 9.88
N GLY A 81 -8.69 0.59 9.92
CA GLY A 81 -9.16 1.95 9.69
C GLY A 81 -9.09 2.42 8.24
N LEU A 82 -8.29 1.77 7.37
CA LEU A 82 -8.01 2.25 6.02
C LEU A 82 -9.27 2.44 5.16
N PHE A 83 -10.08 1.39 5.03
CA PHE A 83 -11.27 1.42 4.16
C PHE A 83 -12.34 2.40 4.67
N GLY A 84 -12.53 2.46 5.98
CA GLY A 84 -13.49 3.38 6.61
C GLY A 84 -13.06 4.83 6.51
N GLY A 85 -11.78 5.12 6.74
CA GLY A 85 -11.21 6.46 6.61
C GLY A 85 -11.31 7.00 5.19
N LEU A 86 -11.06 6.16 4.18
CA LEU A 86 -11.21 6.56 2.77
C LEU A 86 -12.67 6.93 2.45
N ILE A 87 -13.63 6.09 2.85
CA ILE A 87 -15.06 6.33 2.60
C ILE A 87 -15.55 7.60 3.32
N THR A 88 -15.04 7.84 4.53
CA THR A 88 -15.38 9.03 5.34
C THR A 88 -14.54 10.26 5.01
N LYS A 89 -13.73 10.20 3.93
CA LYS A 89 -12.91 11.31 3.42
C LYS A 89 -11.88 11.84 4.43
N LYS A 90 -11.36 10.98 5.30
CA LYS A 90 -10.18 11.31 6.12
C LYS A 90 -8.89 11.36 5.30
N PHE A 91 -8.88 10.67 4.17
CA PHE A 91 -7.80 10.64 3.19
C PHE A 91 -8.36 10.30 1.81
N ASP A 92 -7.53 10.52 0.79
CA ASP A 92 -7.91 10.52 -0.63
C ASP A 92 -7.47 9.26 -1.37
N LEU A 93 -6.36 8.69 -0.96
CA LEU A 93 -5.74 7.52 -1.56
C LEU A 93 -5.28 6.55 -0.47
N VAL A 94 -5.33 5.25 -0.75
CA VAL A 94 -4.71 4.21 0.10
C VAL A 94 -3.77 3.34 -0.72
N ILE A 95 -2.59 3.09 -0.19
CA ILE A 95 -1.64 2.11 -0.73
C ILE A 95 -1.05 1.28 0.42
N SER A 96 -1.40 0.01 0.49
CA SER A 96 -0.97 -0.91 1.59
C SER A 96 -1.10 -2.36 1.15
N SER A 97 -0.46 -2.73 0.03
CA SER A 97 -0.51 -4.07 -0.56
C SER A 97 -1.95 -4.63 -0.70
N ILE A 98 -2.87 -3.77 -1.12
CA ILE A 98 -4.30 -4.11 -1.11
C ILE A 98 -4.65 -4.88 -2.37
N THR A 99 -4.95 -6.18 -2.20
CA THR A 99 -5.49 -6.99 -3.29
C THR A 99 -6.77 -6.40 -3.87
N ILE A 100 -6.79 -6.26 -5.19
CA ILE A 100 -7.95 -5.93 -6.01
C ILE A 100 -8.92 -7.11 -5.91
N LEU A 101 -10.04 -6.91 -5.21
CA LEU A 101 -11.09 -7.90 -5.04
C LEU A 101 -12.43 -7.35 -5.54
N GLU A 102 -13.23 -8.19 -6.18
CA GLU A 102 -14.57 -7.80 -6.68
C GLU A 102 -15.47 -7.27 -5.56
N GLU A 103 -15.41 -7.87 -4.37
CA GLU A 103 -16.16 -7.37 -3.22
C GLU A 103 -15.72 -5.97 -2.78
N ARG A 104 -14.41 -5.68 -2.84
CA ARG A 104 -13.89 -4.33 -2.56
C ARG A 104 -14.34 -3.35 -3.65
N LYS A 105 -14.28 -3.73 -4.93
CA LYS A 105 -14.75 -2.90 -6.07
C LYS A 105 -16.22 -2.50 -6.00
N LYS A 106 -17.06 -3.23 -5.26
CA LYS A 106 -18.44 -2.81 -5.00
C LYS A 106 -18.52 -1.48 -4.24
N ARG A 107 -17.56 -1.19 -3.37
CA ARG A 107 -17.58 -0.02 -2.46
C ARG A 107 -16.54 1.06 -2.79
N MET A 108 -15.54 0.72 -3.59
CA MET A 108 -14.38 1.58 -3.87
C MET A 108 -13.84 1.37 -5.28
N ALA A 109 -13.01 2.30 -5.74
CA ALA A 109 -12.27 2.18 -6.97
C ALA A 109 -10.83 1.70 -6.69
N PHE A 110 -10.23 1.07 -7.70
CA PHE A 110 -8.83 0.69 -7.68
C PHE A 110 -8.13 1.30 -8.88
N SER A 111 -6.85 1.62 -8.73
CA SER A 111 -5.98 1.88 -9.86
C SER A 111 -5.82 0.63 -10.75
N ILE A 112 -5.15 0.77 -11.90
CA ILE A 112 -4.51 -0.36 -12.56
C ILE A 112 -3.54 -1.07 -11.58
N PRO A 113 -3.32 -2.38 -11.73
CA PRO A 113 -2.45 -3.11 -10.81
C PRO A 113 -0.99 -2.66 -10.94
N TYR A 114 -0.29 -2.50 -9.82
CA TYR A 114 1.14 -2.15 -9.80
C TYR A 114 2.04 -3.32 -9.40
N LEU A 115 1.48 -4.36 -8.80
CA LEU A 115 2.22 -5.54 -8.37
C LEU A 115 1.32 -6.78 -8.34
N GLN A 116 1.88 -7.93 -8.70
CA GLN A 116 1.25 -9.23 -8.55
C GLN A 116 1.92 -10.04 -7.43
N SER A 117 1.14 -10.39 -6.41
CA SER A 117 1.50 -11.19 -5.24
C SER A 117 0.57 -12.41 -5.14
N GLY A 118 0.40 -12.96 -3.94
CA GLY A 118 -0.58 -13.98 -3.62
C GLY A 118 -0.31 -14.58 -2.25
N VAL A 119 -1.12 -15.54 -1.85
CA VAL A 119 -1.05 -16.13 -0.52
C VAL A 119 0.11 -17.13 -0.43
N ALA A 120 0.87 -17.07 0.66
CA ALA A 120 1.83 -18.09 1.05
C ALA A 120 1.50 -18.61 2.46
N VAL A 121 1.92 -19.85 2.71
CA VAL A 121 1.63 -20.56 3.97
C VAL A 121 2.94 -21.09 4.52
N LEU A 122 3.23 -20.77 5.78
CA LEU A 122 4.27 -21.44 6.56
C LEU A 122 3.61 -22.39 7.54
N VAL A 123 4.20 -23.58 7.70
CA VAL A 123 3.83 -24.56 8.72
C VAL A 123 5.06 -25.00 9.50
N ARG A 124 4.88 -25.48 10.73
CA ARG A 124 5.99 -26.01 11.52
C ARG A 124 6.55 -27.26 10.85
N LYS A 125 7.88 -27.41 10.88
CA LYS A 125 8.59 -28.57 10.30
C LYS A 125 8.30 -29.88 11.03
N ASP A 126 7.95 -29.81 12.31
CA ASP A 126 7.61 -30.98 13.14
C ASP A 126 6.20 -31.53 12.89
N LEU A 127 5.45 -30.95 11.96
CA LEU A 127 4.20 -31.51 11.46
C LEU A 127 4.49 -32.51 10.34
N ASP A 128 4.52 -33.79 10.73
CA ASP A 128 4.72 -34.91 9.83
C ASP A 128 3.54 -35.10 8.86
N ASN A 129 3.85 -35.49 7.62
CA ASN A 129 2.85 -35.82 6.59
C ASN A 129 1.86 -34.71 6.23
N ILE A 130 2.21 -33.43 6.46
CA ILE A 130 1.42 -32.27 6.06
C ILE A 130 2.01 -31.58 4.83
N ASN A 131 1.43 -31.82 3.67
CA ASN A 131 1.84 -31.24 2.38
C ASN A 131 0.74 -30.38 1.73
N SER A 132 -0.43 -30.29 2.34
CA SER A 132 -1.54 -29.44 1.88
C SER A 132 -2.35 -28.85 3.04
N LEU A 133 -3.13 -27.81 2.75
CA LEU A 133 -4.01 -27.18 3.75
C LEU A 133 -5.16 -28.11 4.16
N GLU A 134 -5.64 -28.98 3.27
CA GLU A 134 -6.65 -29.98 3.59
C GLU A 134 -6.12 -31.02 4.60
N GLN A 135 -4.85 -31.41 4.47
CA GLN A 135 -4.21 -32.29 5.44
C GLN A 135 -4.03 -31.57 6.78
N LEU A 136 -3.59 -30.31 6.76
CA LEU A 136 -3.46 -29.49 7.96
C LEU A 136 -4.82 -29.33 8.66
N ALA A 137 -5.90 -29.08 7.93
CA ALA A 137 -7.26 -28.94 8.44
C ALA A 137 -7.76 -30.21 9.15
N LYS A 138 -7.42 -31.40 8.65
CA LYS A 138 -7.77 -32.68 9.31
C LYS A 138 -7.16 -32.83 10.70
N THR A 139 -6.05 -32.14 10.98
CA THR A 139 -5.38 -32.18 12.31
C THR A 139 -5.99 -31.21 13.32
N ARG A 140 -6.94 -30.37 12.90
CA ARG A 140 -7.44 -29.24 13.71
C ARG A 140 -6.34 -28.26 14.16
N ALA A 141 -5.33 -28.11 13.32
CA ALA A 141 -4.24 -27.16 13.52
C ALA A 141 -4.74 -25.73 13.71
N VAL A 142 -4.05 -24.99 14.57
CA VAL A 142 -4.26 -23.55 14.75
C VAL A 142 -3.47 -22.80 13.69
N VAL A 143 -4.14 -21.97 12.89
CA VAL A 143 -3.51 -21.22 11.80
C VAL A 143 -3.76 -19.73 11.97
N GLY A 144 -2.68 -18.95 11.96
CA GLY A 144 -2.69 -17.50 12.12
C GLY A 144 -2.83 -16.75 10.80
N ALA A 145 -3.59 -15.66 10.80
CA ALA A 145 -3.59 -14.67 9.72
C ALA A 145 -3.93 -13.26 10.24
N GLN A 146 -3.53 -12.22 9.52
CA GLN A 146 -4.01 -10.87 9.80
C GLN A 146 -5.49 -10.73 9.43
N ILE A 147 -6.30 -10.17 10.32
CA ILE A 147 -7.75 -10.06 10.14
C ILE A 147 -8.10 -9.20 8.91
N ASN A 148 -9.21 -9.53 8.25
CA ASN A 148 -9.76 -8.81 7.09
C ASN A 148 -8.82 -8.67 5.87
N THR A 149 -7.83 -9.57 5.75
CA THR A 149 -6.95 -9.72 4.57
C THR A 149 -7.44 -10.83 3.64
N THR A 150 -6.94 -10.88 2.40
CA THR A 150 -7.19 -12.01 1.48
C THR A 150 -6.69 -13.33 2.05
N SER A 151 -5.54 -13.31 2.72
CA SER A 151 -4.98 -14.44 3.45
C SER A 151 -5.95 -14.99 4.52
N HIS A 152 -6.60 -14.12 5.29
CA HIS A 152 -7.64 -14.52 6.24
C HIS A 152 -8.87 -15.12 5.54
N TYR A 153 -9.40 -14.46 4.50
CA TYR A 153 -10.54 -14.99 3.74
C TYR A 153 -10.23 -16.30 3.02
N PHE A 154 -8.97 -16.51 2.64
CA PHE A 154 -8.51 -17.72 1.99
C PHE A 154 -8.54 -18.92 2.94
N ILE A 155 -8.00 -18.80 4.16
CA ILE A 155 -7.99 -19.91 5.13
C ILE A 155 -9.37 -20.26 5.68
N GLN A 156 -10.32 -19.32 5.67
CA GLN A 156 -11.72 -19.57 6.04
C GLN A 156 -12.42 -20.62 5.17
N LYS A 157 -11.90 -20.90 3.97
CA LYS A 157 -12.45 -21.92 3.06
C LYS A 157 -12.16 -23.35 3.53
N PHE A 158 -11.22 -23.54 4.46
CA PHE A 158 -10.77 -24.87 4.91
C PHE A 158 -11.43 -25.24 6.24
N ALA A 159 -12.59 -25.88 6.15
CA ALA A 159 -13.29 -26.41 7.31
C ALA A 159 -12.37 -27.37 8.10
N GLY A 160 -12.17 -27.09 9.39
CA GLY A 160 -11.31 -27.88 10.27
C GLY A 160 -10.11 -27.12 10.83
N LEU A 161 -9.66 -26.03 10.18
CA LEU A 161 -8.65 -25.15 10.78
C LEU A 161 -9.23 -24.37 11.96
N ASN A 162 -8.45 -24.27 13.05
CA ASN A 162 -8.72 -23.35 14.14
C ASN A 162 -8.07 -22.01 13.79
N ILE A 163 -8.84 -21.08 13.22
CA ILE A 163 -8.31 -19.80 12.74
C ILE A 163 -8.09 -18.86 13.92
N LYS A 164 -6.86 -18.36 14.07
CA LYS A 164 -6.49 -17.30 15.02
C LYS A 164 -6.17 -16.03 14.25
N THR A 165 -6.93 -14.96 14.48
CA THR A 165 -6.74 -13.69 13.80
C THR A 165 -5.87 -12.74 14.61
N TYR A 166 -5.11 -11.90 13.91
CA TYR A 166 -4.26 -10.85 14.47
C TYR A 166 -4.53 -9.52 13.81
N GLU A 167 -4.34 -8.42 14.53
CA GLU A 167 -4.44 -7.07 13.94
C GLU A 167 -3.29 -6.79 12.96
N LYS A 168 -2.11 -7.36 13.21
CA LYS A 168 -0.89 -7.22 12.40
C LYS A 168 -0.33 -8.59 12.08
N PHE A 169 0.11 -8.81 10.85
CA PHE A 169 0.73 -10.08 10.46
C PHE A 169 1.97 -10.43 11.29
N GLY A 170 2.79 -9.44 11.65
CA GLY A 170 3.98 -9.66 12.47
C GLY A 170 3.69 -10.35 13.80
N LEU A 171 2.54 -10.09 14.42
CA LEU A 171 2.11 -10.79 15.64
C LEU A 171 1.82 -12.27 15.38
N ALA A 172 1.24 -12.60 14.21
CA ALA A 172 1.02 -13.97 13.78
C ALA A 172 2.35 -14.70 13.52
N ALA A 173 3.31 -14.02 12.86
CA ALA A 173 4.64 -14.56 12.61
C ALA A 173 5.42 -14.82 13.91
N ILE A 174 5.34 -13.91 14.88
CA ILE A 174 5.96 -14.09 16.21
C ILE A 174 5.32 -15.27 16.96
N ASP A 175 3.99 -15.39 16.95
CA ASP A 175 3.34 -16.53 17.62
C ASP A 175 3.70 -17.87 16.94
N MET A 176 3.88 -17.86 15.62
CA MET A 176 4.39 -19.01 14.87
C MET A 176 5.81 -19.38 15.30
N ALA A 177 6.72 -18.39 15.41
CA ALA A 177 8.10 -18.59 15.85
C ALA A 177 8.14 -19.18 17.28
N ASN A 178 7.25 -18.70 18.15
CA ASN A 178 7.08 -19.18 19.52
C ASN A 178 6.28 -20.48 19.64
N LYS A 179 5.92 -21.12 18.52
CA LYS A 179 5.16 -22.38 18.45
C LYS A 179 3.74 -22.33 19.04
N GLY A 180 3.17 -21.13 19.23
CA GLY A 180 1.80 -20.94 19.71
C GLY A 180 0.73 -21.24 18.65
N ILE A 181 1.12 -21.26 17.37
CA ILE A 181 0.31 -21.73 16.24
C ILE A 181 1.05 -22.78 15.41
N ASN A 182 0.31 -23.53 14.59
CA ASN A 182 0.83 -24.61 13.75
C ASN A 182 1.22 -24.14 12.34
N GLY A 183 0.62 -23.03 11.89
CA GLY A 183 0.95 -22.38 10.64
C GLY A 183 0.53 -20.91 10.64
N VAL A 184 1.11 -20.14 9.72
CA VAL A 184 0.74 -18.75 9.48
C VAL A 184 0.53 -18.54 7.98
N VAL A 185 -0.48 -17.74 7.63
CA VAL A 185 -0.88 -17.44 6.26
C VAL A 185 -0.90 -15.94 6.05
N GLY A 186 -0.23 -15.50 5.00
CA GLY A 186 -0.06 -14.11 4.64
C GLY A 186 0.33 -13.95 3.18
N ASP A 187 0.56 -12.72 2.78
CA ASP A 187 0.97 -12.39 1.44
C ASP A 187 2.41 -12.88 1.19
N SER A 188 2.72 -13.37 -0.01
CA SER A 188 3.96 -14.09 -0.28
C SER A 188 5.21 -13.28 -0.03
N VAL A 189 5.15 -11.96 -0.28
CA VAL A 189 6.24 -11.03 0.04
C VAL A 189 6.45 -10.95 1.56
N GLN A 190 5.36 -10.80 2.34
CA GLN A 190 5.39 -10.68 3.80
C GLN A 190 5.90 -11.96 4.45
N VAL A 191 5.33 -13.09 4.05
CA VAL A 191 5.66 -14.40 4.60
C VAL A 191 7.13 -14.72 4.32
N ASN A 192 7.62 -14.41 3.11
CA ASN A 192 9.03 -14.60 2.77
C ASN A 192 9.95 -13.70 3.58
N TYR A 193 9.60 -12.42 3.77
CA TYR A 193 10.38 -11.52 4.62
C TYR A 193 10.54 -12.10 6.03
N TYR A 194 9.42 -12.41 6.71
CA TYR A 194 9.48 -12.96 8.08
C TYR A 194 10.18 -14.32 8.15
N PHE A 195 10.07 -15.16 7.11
CA PHE A 195 10.79 -16.43 7.07
C PHE A 195 12.31 -16.25 7.06
N ASN A 196 12.82 -15.28 6.29
CA ASN A 196 14.26 -15.05 6.15
C ASN A 196 14.84 -14.21 7.30
N GLU A 197 14.08 -13.29 7.87
CA GLU A 197 14.56 -12.38 8.91
C GLU A 197 14.35 -12.91 10.35
N ASN A 198 13.69 -14.06 10.51
CA ASN A 198 13.47 -14.69 11.81
C ASN A 198 14.11 -16.08 11.86
N GLU A 199 15.22 -16.20 12.59
CA GLU A 199 16.00 -17.44 12.71
C GLU A 199 15.16 -18.64 13.19
N GLU A 200 14.21 -18.42 14.10
CA GLU A 200 13.34 -19.50 14.60
C GLU A 200 12.35 -19.98 13.53
N LEU A 201 11.83 -19.08 12.69
CA LEU A 201 11.00 -19.45 11.53
C LEU A 201 11.83 -20.18 10.47
N GLU A 202 13.01 -19.67 10.12
CA GLU A 202 13.90 -20.32 9.14
C GLU A 202 14.25 -21.76 9.57
N LYS A 203 14.59 -21.92 10.86
CA LYS A 203 14.97 -23.19 11.45
C LYS A 203 13.80 -24.15 11.60
N ASN A 204 12.63 -23.69 12.05
CA ASN A 204 11.54 -24.56 12.49
C ASN A 204 10.28 -24.52 11.62
N ALA A 205 10.19 -23.66 10.60
CA ALA A 205 9.05 -23.59 9.69
C ALA A 205 9.43 -23.92 8.26
N ARG A 206 8.46 -24.29 7.44
CA ARG A 206 8.63 -24.54 6.01
C ARG A 206 7.42 -24.04 5.25
N PHE A 207 7.63 -23.66 3.99
CA PHE A 207 6.54 -23.35 3.09
C PHE A 207 5.71 -24.60 2.81
N LEU A 208 4.39 -24.46 2.93
CA LEU A 208 3.45 -25.47 2.50
C LEU A 208 3.17 -25.24 1.01
N GLY A 209 4.02 -25.82 0.15
CA GLY A 209 3.94 -25.59 -1.30
C GLY A 209 4.44 -24.21 -1.73
N SER A 210 4.05 -23.79 -2.93
CA SER A 210 4.38 -22.49 -3.50
C SER A 210 3.27 -21.46 -3.19
N ARG A 211 3.17 -20.40 -4.00
CA ARG A 211 2.10 -19.41 -3.89
C ARG A 211 0.74 -20.06 -4.16
N MET A 212 -0.21 -19.88 -3.23
CA MET A 212 -1.53 -20.49 -3.25
C MET A 212 -2.55 -19.75 -4.13
N THR A 213 -2.32 -18.46 -4.36
CA THR A 213 -3.21 -17.60 -5.15
C THR A 213 -2.39 -16.70 -6.07
N SER A 214 -3.05 -16.09 -7.05
CA SER A 214 -2.50 -15.01 -7.86
C SER A 214 -3.33 -13.76 -7.60
N GLU A 215 -2.73 -12.77 -6.96
CA GLU A 215 -3.42 -11.57 -6.48
C GLU A 215 -2.72 -10.33 -7.00
N TYR A 216 -3.49 -9.34 -7.46
CA TYR A 216 -2.95 -8.07 -7.93
C TYR A 216 -3.22 -6.98 -6.91
N TYR A 217 -2.22 -6.18 -6.58
CA TYR A 217 -2.36 -5.01 -5.74
C TYR A 217 -2.67 -3.78 -6.57
N GLY A 218 -3.53 -2.93 -6.04
CA GLY A 218 -3.86 -1.62 -6.62
C GLY A 218 -3.94 -0.56 -5.53
N MET A 219 -3.70 0.69 -5.92
CA MET A 219 -4.02 1.83 -5.08
C MET A 219 -5.52 1.98 -5.00
N VAL A 220 -6.02 2.44 -3.86
CA VAL A 220 -7.45 2.41 -3.57
C VAL A 220 -7.99 3.81 -3.40
N LEU A 221 -9.08 4.08 -4.13
CA LEU A 221 -9.69 5.40 -4.23
C LEU A 221 -11.17 5.31 -3.87
N ARG A 222 -11.77 6.45 -3.54
CA ARG A 222 -13.23 6.52 -3.41
C ARG A 222 -13.86 6.22 -4.77
N LYS A 223 -14.99 5.52 -4.75
CA LYS A 223 -15.64 4.98 -5.97
C LYS A 223 -15.99 6.06 -7.01
N ASN A 224 -16.25 7.28 -6.55
CA ASN A 224 -16.71 8.38 -7.40
C ASN A 224 -15.59 9.37 -7.78
N ASP A 225 -14.35 9.15 -7.33
CA ASP A 225 -13.21 10.04 -7.62
C ASP A 225 -12.58 9.66 -8.97
N LEU A 226 -13.37 9.82 -10.04
CA LEU A 226 -13.01 9.35 -11.37
C LEU A 226 -11.79 10.10 -11.95
N GLU A 227 -11.69 11.40 -11.68
CA GLU A 227 -10.57 12.22 -12.15
C GLU A 227 -9.25 11.81 -11.48
N LEU A 228 -9.24 11.68 -10.15
CA LEU A 228 -8.06 11.22 -9.42
C LEU A 228 -7.66 9.81 -9.87
N LYS A 229 -8.64 8.90 -10.02
CA LYS A 229 -8.38 7.54 -10.52
C LYS A 229 -7.72 7.58 -11.89
N GLN A 230 -8.26 8.35 -12.83
CA GLN A 230 -7.70 8.46 -14.17
C GLN A 230 -6.25 8.97 -14.14
N LYS A 231 -5.96 10.00 -13.35
CA LYS A 231 -4.60 10.56 -13.22
C LYS A 231 -3.61 9.57 -12.61
N ILE A 232 -4.03 8.83 -11.59
CA ILE A 232 -3.23 7.77 -10.97
C ILE A 232 -3.00 6.61 -11.94
N ASP A 233 -4.02 6.21 -12.72
CA ASP A 233 -3.88 5.16 -13.73
C ASP A 233 -2.91 5.54 -14.85
N GLU A 234 -3.06 6.76 -15.40
CA GLU A 234 -2.17 7.32 -16.43
C GLU A 234 -0.71 7.31 -15.94
N SER A 235 -0.49 7.80 -14.71
CA SER A 235 0.85 7.84 -14.13
C SER A 235 1.42 6.45 -13.84
N LEU A 236 0.62 5.51 -13.30
CA LEU A 236 1.09 4.16 -13.05
C LEU A 236 1.46 3.45 -14.36
N ALA A 237 0.66 3.65 -15.42
CA ALA A 237 0.94 3.04 -16.71
C ALA A 237 2.28 3.54 -17.28
N GLU A 238 2.53 4.84 -17.21
CA GLU A 238 3.80 5.44 -17.64
C GLU A 238 4.99 4.87 -16.85
N LEU A 239 4.91 4.83 -15.52
CA LEU A 239 6.00 4.37 -14.65
C LEU A 239 6.23 2.85 -14.69
N ILE A 240 5.22 2.08 -15.06
CA ILE A 240 5.39 0.65 -15.37
C ILE A 240 6.11 0.50 -16.71
N ASN A 241 5.70 1.26 -17.72
CA ASN A 241 6.23 1.19 -19.08
C ASN A 241 7.68 1.68 -19.17
N ASP A 242 8.07 2.72 -18.43
CA ASP A 242 9.43 3.26 -18.43
C ASP A 242 10.43 2.48 -17.55
N GLY A 243 9.93 1.47 -16.81
CA GLY A 243 10.74 0.62 -15.95
C GLY A 243 10.96 1.15 -14.53
N THR A 244 10.41 2.31 -14.15
CA THR A 244 10.54 2.88 -12.81
C THR A 244 10.03 1.91 -11.74
N VAL A 245 8.85 1.31 -11.93
CA VAL A 245 8.29 0.35 -10.96
C VAL A 245 9.19 -0.90 -10.83
N MET A 246 9.81 -1.35 -11.92
CA MET A 246 10.78 -2.45 -11.90
C MET A 246 12.07 -2.06 -11.16
N GLY A 247 12.53 -0.83 -11.33
CA GLY A 247 13.65 -0.27 -10.58
C GLY A 247 13.38 -0.29 -9.07
N LEU A 248 12.19 0.13 -8.66
CA LEU A 248 11.76 0.07 -7.25
C LEU A 248 11.63 -1.38 -6.75
N HIS A 249 11.06 -2.28 -7.54
CA HIS A 249 10.96 -3.71 -7.20
C HIS A 249 12.34 -4.31 -6.92
N THR A 250 13.33 -3.95 -7.75
CA THR A 250 14.72 -4.37 -7.59
C THR A 250 15.37 -3.72 -6.36
N LYS A 251 15.20 -2.40 -6.18
CA LYS A 251 15.72 -1.65 -5.01
C LYS A 251 15.30 -2.31 -3.69
N TRP A 252 14.05 -2.72 -3.59
CA TRP A 252 13.47 -3.31 -2.38
C TRP A 252 13.59 -4.83 -2.30
N GLY A 253 14.28 -5.47 -3.25
CA GLY A 253 14.58 -6.89 -3.19
C GLY A 253 13.34 -7.80 -3.16
N LEU A 254 12.22 -7.38 -3.77
CA LEU A 254 10.95 -8.13 -3.68
C LEU A 254 11.02 -9.51 -4.34
N GLY A 255 12.01 -9.71 -5.21
CA GLY A 255 12.38 -11.02 -5.76
C GLY A 255 11.25 -11.70 -6.52
N LYS A 256 11.27 -13.04 -6.55
CA LYS A 256 10.25 -13.86 -7.25
C LYS A 256 8.92 -13.99 -6.50
N PHE A 257 8.80 -13.39 -5.31
CA PHE A 257 7.59 -13.44 -4.48
C PHE A 257 6.59 -12.35 -4.83
N SER A 258 6.94 -11.49 -5.78
CA SER A 258 6.03 -10.60 -6.49
C SER A 258 6.50 -10.39 -7.92
N VAL A 259 5.62 -9.93 -8.80
CA VAL A 259 5.92 -9.64 -10.20
C VAL A 259 5.35 -8.27 -10.54
N VAL A 260 6.16 -7.40 -11.14
CA VAL A 260 5.65 -6.15 -11.74
C VAL A 260 4.84 -6.53 -12.98
N PRO A 261 3.58 -6.09 -13.11
CA PRO A 261 2.78 -6.37 -14.30
C PRO A 261 3.51 -5.92 -15.57
N ALA A 262 3.35 -6.69 -16.64
CA ALA A 262 3.93 -6.30 -17.93
C ALA A 262 3.36 -4.94 -18.37
N PRO A 263 4.15 -4.13 -19.10
CA PRO A 263 3.65 -2.95 -19.79
C PRO A 263 2.32 -3.28 -20.47
N MET A 264 1.31 -2.43 -20.28
CA MET A 264 0.09 -2.52 -21.07
C MET A 264 0.41 -2.05 -22.48
N HIS A 265 1.13 -2.87 -23.25
CA HIS A 265 1.11 -2.74 -24.69
C HIS A 265 -0.35 -2.90 -25.08
N GLU A 266 -0.90 -1.88 -25.75
CA GLU A 266 -2.17 -1.98 -26.44
C GLU A 266 -2.20 -3.34 -27.13
N SER A 267 -3.03 -4.25 -26.62
CA SER A 267 -3.40 -5.44 -27.36
C SER A 267 -4.18 -4.92 -28.55
N GLY A 268 -3.47 -4.59 -29.63
CA GLY A 268 -4.03 -4.18 -30.89
C GLY A 268 -4.80 -5.34 -31.50
N SER A 269 -6.11 -5.19 -31.58
CA SER A 269 -6.97 -5.41 -32.76
C SER A 269 -8.42 -5.22 -32.38
#